data_AF-A0A379GFD9-F1
#
_entry.id   AF-A0A379GFD9-F1
#
_cell.length_a   1.000
_cell.length_b   1.000
_cell.length_c   1.000
_cell.angle_alpha   90.00
_cell.angle_beta   90.00
_cell.angle_gamma   90.00
#
_symmetry.space_group_name_H-M   'P 1'
#
loop_
_entity.id
_entity.type
_entity.pdbx_description
1 polymer ?
#
loop_
_entity_poly.entity_id
_entity_poly.type
_entity_poly.pdbx_seq_one_letter_code
_entity_poly.pdbx_strand_id
1 'polypeptide(L)' 'MLDTLDVVNELAALTASHTHNNTGSPLNASAISNTGTKSAGLKQKYSPVIG' A
#
# COMPACT_ATOMS: atom_id res chain seq x y z
N MET A 1 1.55 -14.66 -6.58
CA MET A 1 1.00 -14.22 -5.26
C MET A 1 1.88 -13.15 -4.60
N LEU A 2 3.21 -13.17 -4.76
CA LEU A 2 4.03 -12.07 -4.26
C LEU A 2 3.81 -10.78 -5.06
N ASP A 3 3.51 -10.87 -6.35
CA ASP A 3 3.23 -9.69 -7.21
C ASP A 3 1.93 -8.97 -6.81
N THR A 4 0.94 -9.70 -6.26
CA THR A 4 -0.27 -9.05 -5.72
C THR A 4 0.03 -8.18 -4.50
N LEU A 5 1.13 -8.44 -3.77
CA LEU A 5 1.57 -7.58 -2.67
C LEU A 5 2.16 -6.25 -3.18
N ASP A 6 2.78 -6.25 -4.36
CA ASP A 6 3.24 -5.03 -5.02
C ASP A 6 2.05 -4.18 -5.48
N VAL A 7 1.02 -4.82 -6.07
CA VAL A 7 -0.24 -4.16 -6.46
C VAL A 7 -0.95 -3.55 -5.25
N VAL A 8 -0.98 -4.26 -4.11
CA VAL A 8 -1.55 -3.71 -2.86
C VAL A 8 -0.77 -2.49 -2.37
N ASN A 9 0.57 -2.50 -2.49
CA ASN A 9 1.39 -1.35 -2.12
C ASN A 9 1.11 -0.14 -3.04
N GLU A 10 1.05 -0.36 -4.35
CA GLU A 10 0.73 0.67 -5.34
C GLU A 10 -0.67 1.26 -5.10
N LEU A 11 -1.67 0.39 -4.89
CA LEU A 11 -3.04 0.82 -4.60
C LEU A 11 -3.09 1.68 -3.33
N ALA A 12 -2.38 1.29 -2.27
CA ALA A 12 -2.32 2.07 -1.04
C ALA A 12 -1.67 3.45 -1.28
N ALA A 13 -0.60 3.52 -2.07
CA ALA A 13 0.05 4.77 -2.42
C ALA A 13 -0.87 5.71 -3.23
N LEU A 14 -1.54 5.18 -4.26
CA LEU A 14 -2.52 5.93 -5.06
C LEU A 14 -3.67 6.43 -4.20
N THR A 15 -4.20 5.58 -3.31
CA THR A 15 -5.30 5.94 -2.42
C THR A 15 -4.88 7.02 -1.41
N ALA A 16 -3.68 6.93 -0.82
CA ALA A 16 -3.17 7.94 0.11
C ALA A 16 -2.91 9.29 -0.57
N SER A 17 -2.55 9.28 -1.86
CA SER A 17 -2.36 10.47 -2.70
C SER A 17 -3.67 11.05 -3.25
N HIS A 18 -4.79 10.34 -3.11
CA HIS A 18 -6.05 10.72 -3.73
C HIS A 18 -6.60 12.02 -3.15
N THR A 19 -6.81 13.04 -3.98
CA THR A 19 -7.29 14.36 -3.53
C THR A 19 -8.46 14.84 -4.36
N HIS A 20 -9.37 15.59 -3.74
CA HIS A 20 -10.46 16.30 -4.40
C HIS A 20 -10.33 17.81 -4.17
N ASN A 21 -10.83 18.61 -5.12
CA ASN A 21 -10.84 20.07 -5.03
C ASN A 21 -11.53 20.63 -3.78
N ASN A 22 -12.56 19.96 -3.26
CA ASN A 22 -13.38 20.48 -2.15
C ASN A 22 -13.10 19.83 -0.78
N THR A 23 -12.44 18.67 -0.75
CA THR A 23 -12.18 17.93 0.51
C THR A 23 -10.71 17.69 0.78
N GLY A 24 -9.82 17.88 -0.22
CA GLY A 24 -8.39 17.62 -0.08
C GLY A 24 -8.05 16.12 -0.02
N SER A 25 -6.88 15.82 0.53
CA SER A 25 -6.34 14.47 0.71
C SER A 25 -7.03 13.70 1.85
N PRO A 26 -6.86 12.36 1.93
CA PRO A 26 -7.49 11.56 2.97
C PRO A 26 -6.90 11.90 4.35
N LEU A 27 -7.76 12.04 5.37
CA LEU A 27 -7.33 12.34 6.75
C LEU A 27 -6.41 11.26 7.34
N ASN A 28 -6.52 10.03 6.83
CA ASN A 28 -5.75 8.86 7.24
C ASN A 28 -4.68 8.46 6.20
N ALA A 29 -4.25 9.38 5.32
CA ALA A 29 -3.26 9.10 4.27
C ALA A 29 -2.00 8.37 4.79
N SER A 30 -1.46 8.80 5.94
CA SER A 30 -0.32 8.13 6.58
C SER A 30 -0.62 6.69 6.96
N ALA A 31 -1.79 6.41 7.54
CA ALA A 31 -2.20 5.05 7.90
C ALA A 31 -2.43 4.16 6.66
N ILE A 32 -2.94 4.74 5.57
CA ILE A 32 -3.10 4.05 4.28
C ILE A 32 -1.72 3.68 3.72
N SER A 33 -0.80 4.64 3.61
CA SER A 33 0.58 4.38 3.16
C SER A 33 1.28 3.33 4.02
N ASN A 34 1.13 3.41 5.35
CA ASN A 34 1.67 2.43 6.29
C ASN A 34 1.05 1.03 6.14
N THR A 35 -0.13 0.92 5.55
CA THR A 35 -0.72 -0.38 5.21
C THR A 35 -0.08 -0.96 3.95
N GLY A 36 0.23 -0.11 2.96
CA GLY A 36 1.04 -0.50 1.80
C GLY A 36 2.42 -1.01 2.20
N THR A 37 3.13 -0.31 3.09
CA THR A 37 4.47 -0.74 3.53
C THR A 37 4.47 -2.12 4.23
N LYS A 38 3.37 -2.51 4.87
CA LYS A 38 3.22 -3.87 5.43
C LYS A 38 3.26 -4.94 4.34
N SER A 39 2.74 -4.68 3.14
CA SER A 39 2.78 -5.67 2.05
C SER A 39 4.20 -5.94 1.57
N ALA A 40 5.08 -4.93 1.56
CA ALA A 40 6.50 -5.11 1.28
C ALA A 40 7.18 -6.00 2.34
N GLY A 41 6.88 -5.79 3.62
CA GLY A 41 7.36 -6.64 4.71
C GLY A 41 6.86 -8.09 4.60
N LEU A 42 5.60 -8.29 4.22
CA LEU A 42 5.05 -9.63 3.96
C LEU A 42 5.72 -10.29 2.76
N LYS A 43 5.98 -9.55 1.67
CA LYS A 43 6.68 -10.06 0.50
C LYS A 43 8.08 -10.57 0.89
N GLN A 44 8.84 -9.78 1.65
CA GLN A 44 10.15 -10.21 2.14
C GLN A 44 10.07 -11.44 3.05
N LYS A 45 9.09 -11.49 3.96
CA LYS A 45 8.91 -12.62 4.89
C LYS A 45 8.58 -13.93 4.17
N TYR A 46 7.76 -13.88 3.14
CA TYR A 46 7.23 -15.08 2.47
C TYR A 46 7.96 -15.45 1.17
N SER A 47 8.78 -14.57 0.61
CA SER A 47 9.58 -14.88 -0.59
C SER A 47 10.41 -16.17 -0.50
N PRO A 48 11.01 -16.56 0.65
CA PRO A 48 11.74 -17.82 0.73
C PRO A 48 10.86 -19.09 0.73
N VAL A 49 9.55 -18.94 0.93
CA VAL A 49 8.62 -20.07 1.14
C VAL A 49 7.73 -20.28 -0.07
N ILE A 50 7.32 -19.20 -0.74
CA ILE A 50 6.35 -19.20 -1.84
C ILE A 50 6.81 -18.36 -3.04
N GLY A 51 8.08 -17.97 -3.08
CA GLY A 51 8.68 -17.14 -4.12
C GLY A 51 9.55 -17.94 -5.08
#